data_AF-A0A0F8A243-F1
#
_entry.id   AF-A0A0F8A243-F1
#
_cell.length_a   1.000
_cell.length_b   1.000
_cell.length_c   1.000
_cell.angle_alpha   90.00
_cell.angle_beta   90.00
_cell.angle_gamma   90.00
#
_symmetry.space_group_name_H-M   'P 1'
#
loop_
_entity.id
_entity.type
_entity.pdbx_description
1 polymer ?
#
loop_
_entity_poly.entity_id
_entity_poly.type
_entity_poly.pdbx_seq_one_letter_code
_entity_poly.pdbx_strand_id
1 'polypeptide(L)'
;MRPEWLRRRTPTSPVWMKDRHVITLAASCPPPQASPARTDRTVQIRRAGRWNNGDQMTGCYLTSLPFEFMRAVADFDPEWSGSYFVPRATVRPPVVLLVQVWPQLDKWKEAHSSPLSDFGVEQNMAAGAFLELMEWLREVLLQDAVFLQESYPDHPLFQDPVFSCPEFAAHSTAIQKAMPVVAEKLRTVLTQQVAAEQLAERRHANLLTVARDLCAKLEEFAQTTCTVTFSPGRGTAAQQTEVMSARQGRRRAAGDAITSAMGPPSAARPQNDLEKQREEHVQVDKEKALDEASDMVTGRSQPPSFRLPRSIGSVQDLMHLWRQGWGDMPSVDSLERDWGTRWRLSEEKTYFSTRKIIVNEVRRRAQLDGLAEGVVARQMDEEWGFSSLDKLFKAIRRSRSEPVTRALAAT
;
A
#
# COMPACT_ATOMS: atom_id res chain seq x y z
N MET A 1 10.86 -65.69 8.77
CA MET A 1 9.57 -64.99 8.85
C MET A 1 9.64 -63.77 7.95
N ARG A 2 8.91 -63.78 6.82
CA ARG A 2 8.78 -62.63 5.90
C ARG A 2 7.43 -61.97 6.19
N PRO A 3 7.29 -60.64 6.25
CA PRO A 3 5.98 -60.02 6.29
C PRO A 3 5.40 -59.92 4.87
N GLU A 4 4.20 -60.46 4.71
CA GLU A 4 3.36 -60.32 3.53
C GLU A 4 2.87 -58.87 3.39
N TRP A 5 3.08 -58.26 2.23
CA TRP A 5 2.49 -56.97 1.89
C TRP A 5 1.14 -57.18 1.20
N LEU A 6 0.10 -56.62 1.79
CA LEU A 6 -1.27 -56.59 1.25
C LEU A 6 -1.32 -55.86 -0.11
N ARG A 7 -2.13 -56.43 -1.01
CA ARG A 7 -2.30 -56.05 -2.42
C ARG A 7 -2.63 -54.56 -2.60
N ARG A 8 -1.94 -53.93 -3.56
CA ARG A 8 -2.17 -52.57 -4.06
C ARG A 8 -3.61 -52.40 -4.53
N ARG A 9 -4.35 -51.43 -3.97
CA ARG A 9 -5.50 -50.82 -4.63
C ARG A 9 -4.98 -49.73 -5.57
N THR A 10 -5.42 -49.77 -6.82
CA THR A 10 -5.21 -48.73 -7.84
C THR A 10 -5.79 -47.40 -7.34
N PRO A 11 -5.03 -46.28 -7.33
CA PRO A 11 -5.60 -45.00 -6.97
C PRO A 11 -6.38 -44.41 -8.15
N THR A 12 -7.70 -44.36 -8.02
CA THR A 12 -8.57 -43.50 -8.83
C THR A 12 -8.42 -42.05 -8.37
N SER A 13 -8.20 -41.13 -9.31
CA SER A 13 -8.07 -39.69 -9.08
C SER A 13 -9.29 -39.11 -8.32
N PRO A 14 -9.09 -38.30 -7.26
CA PRO A 14 -10.18 -37.61 -6.57
C PRO A 14 -10.94 -36.64 -7.47
N VAL A 15 -12.25 -36.58 -7.28
CA VAL A 15 -13.24 -35.86 -8.11
C VAL A 15 -13.08 -34.33 -8.06
N TRP A 16 -12.45 -33.76 -7.03
CA TRP A 16 -12.26 -32.31 -6.89
C TRP A 16 -11.15 -31.72 -7.80
N MET A 17 -10.37 -32.57 -8.48
CA MET A 17 -9.28 -32.14 -9.37
C MET A 17 -9.73 -31.93 -10.83
N LYS A 18 -11.02 -32.17 -11.14
CA LYS A 18 -11.55 -32.04 -12.51
C LYS A 18 -11.86 -30.60 -12.94
N ASP A 19 -11.94 -29.65 -12.01
CA ASP A 19 -12.31 -28.26 -12.29
C ASP A 19 -11.18 -27.26 -11.95
N ARG A 20 -9.99 -27.47 -12.51
CA ARG A 20 -9.02 -26.39 -12.67
C ARG A 20 -8.74 -26.18 -14.14
N HIS A 21 -9.49 -25.25 -14.71
CA HIS A 21 -9.36 -24.80 -16.09
C HIS A 21 -7.89 -24.60 -16.46
N VAL A 22 -7.46 -25.38 -17.45
CA VAL A 22 -6.32 -25.05 -18.31
C VAL A 22 -6.62 -23.67 -18.88
N ILE A 23 -5.83 -22.66 -18.52
CA ILE A 23 -5.88 -21.36 -19.16
C ILE A 23 -5.30 -21.55 -20.56
N THR A 24 -6.16 -21.95 -21.48
CA THR A 24 -5.93 -21.85 -22.91
C THR A 24 -5.77 -20.36 -23.23
N LEU A 25 -4.63 -19.98 -23.84
CA LEU A 25 -4.42 -18.66 -24.40
C LEU A 25 -5.52 -18.38 -25.45
N ALA A 26 -6.58 -17.71 -25.02
CA ALA A 26 -7.52 -17.02 -25.90
C ALA A 26 -7.25 -15.52 -25.75
N ALA A 27 -6.60 -14.96 -26.78
CA ALA A 27 -6.38 -13.54 -26.92
C ALA A 27 -7.71 -12.85 -27.23
N SER A 28 -8.35 -12.27 -26.22
CA SER A 28 -9.35 -11.21 -26.38
C SER A 28 -9.80 -10.65 -25.03
N CYS A 29 -8.96 -9.81 -24.42
CA CYS A 29 -9.41 -8.78 -23.50
C CYS A 29 -8.92 -7.43 -24.04
N PRO A 30 -9.79 -6.42 -24.22
CA PRO A 30 -9.36 -5.10 -24.64
C PRO A 30 -8.51 -4.47 -23.52
N PRO A 31 -7.50 -3.66 -23.87
CA PRO A 31 -6.64 -3.04 -22.86
C PRO A 31 -7.49 -2.12 -21.97
N PRO A 32 -7.30 -2.14 -20.63
CA PRO A 32 -7.91 -1.14 -19.78
C PRO A 32 -7.38 0.23 -20.20
N GLN A 33 -8.27 1.07 -20.74
CA GLN A 33 -8.00 2.49 -20.98
C GLN A 33 -7.95 3.23 -19.65
N ALA A 34 -6.87 3.03 -18.91
CA ALA A 34 -6.42 3.91 -17.86
C ALA A 34 -4.91 3.74 -17.84
N SER A 35 -4.19 4.73 -18.37
CA SER A 35 -2.76 4.86 -18.10
C SER A 35 -2.60 4.73 -16.58
N PRO A 36 -1.86 3.73 -16.06
CA PRO A 36 -1.62 3.68 -14.64
C PRO A 36 -0.86 4.96 -14.32
N ALA A 37 -1.49 5.84 -13.53
CA ALA A 37 -0.84 7.02 -13.01
C ALA A 37 0.49 6.55 -12.43
N ARG A 38 1.59 6.99 -13.04
CA ARG A 38 2.98 6.68 -12.66
C ARG A 38 3.07 6.75 -11.15
N THR A 39 2.99 5.60 -10.49
CA THR A 39 3.09 5.50 -9.03
C THR A 39 4.50 5.95 -8.72
N ASP A 40 4.63 7.09 -8.04
CA ASP A 40 5.94 7.68 -7.77
C ASP A 40 6.82 6.61 -7.10
N ARG A 41 7.99 6.35 -7.69
CA ARG A 41 8.98 5.36 -7.24
C ARG A 41 9.33 5.58 -5.76
N THR A 42 9.25 6.83 -5.29
CA THR A 42 9.44 7.18 -3.87
C THR A 42 8.37 6.58 -2.96
N VAL A 43 7.11 6.47 -3.42
CA VAL A 43 6.00 5.84 -2.67
C VAL A 43 6.25 4.34 -2.52
N GLN A 44 6.79 3.68 -3.54
CA GLN A 44 7.15 2.26 -3.48
C GLN A 44 8.26 2.00 -2.45
N ILE A 45 9.31 2.83 -2.45
CA ILE A 45 10.43 2.73 -1.51
C ILE A 45 9.96 2.97 -0.08
N ARG A 46 9.14 4.02 0.15
CA ARG A 46 8.58 4.31 1.47
C ARG A 46 7.66 3.19 1.97
N ARG A 47 6.86 2.58 1.08
CA ARG A 47 6.03 1.42 1.41
C ARG A 47 6.86 0.18 1.76
N ALA A 48 7.89 -0.12 0.96
CA ALA A 48 8.80 -1.23 1.23
C ALA A 48 9.57 -1.07 2.56
N GLY A 49 10.04 0.14 2.85
CA GLY A 49 10.70 0.50 4.11
C GLY A 49 9.76 0.72 5.29
N ARG A 50 8.43 0.64 5.09
CA ARG A 50 7.40 1.00 6.08
C ARG A 50 7.55 2.42 6.64
N TRP A 51 8.08 3.34 5.86
CA TRP A 51 8.29 4.75 6.22
C TRP A 51 7.08 5.65 5.98
N ASN A 52 5.90 5.07 5.68
CA ASN A 52 4.64 5.80 5.63
C ASN A 52 4.12 6.10 7.05
N ASN A 53 4.93 6.79 7.84
CA ASN A 53 4.60 7.21 9.20
C ASN A 53 3.69 8.45 9.12
N GLY A 54 2.40 8.23 8.97
CA GLY A 54 1.39 9.30 8.91
C GLY A 54 0.06 8.84 8.34
N ASP A 55 0.08 7.82 7.46
CA ASP A 55 -1.12 7.19 6.94
C ASP A 55 -1.45 5.91 7.73
N GLN A 56 -2.29 6.07 8.75
CA GLN A 56 -2.81 4.99 9.60
C GLN A 56 -3.52 3.88 8.80
N MET A 57 -4.00 4.17 7.57
CA MET A 57 -4.61 3.16 6.71
C MET A 57 -3.54 2.27 6.05
N THR A 58 -2.40 2.84 5.64
CA THR A 58 -1.34 2.05 4.98
C THR A 58 -0.72 1.03 5.94
N GLY A 59 -0.45 1.38 7.20
CA GLY A 59 0.16 0.46 8.18
C GLY A 59 -0.70 -0.77 8.54
N CYS A 60 -2.02 -0.62 8.51
CA CYS A 60 -2.99 -1.66 8.91
C CYS A 60 -3.53 -2.49 7.74
N TYR A 61 -3.61 -1.91 6.53
CA TYR A 61 -4.24 -2.55 5.36
C TYR A 61 -3.27 -2.93 4.24
N LEU A 62 -2.04 -2.39 4.23
CA LEU A 62 -1.01 -2.78 3.26
C LEU A 62 0.02 -3.70 3.93
N THR A 63 -0.43 -4.92 4.23
CA THR A 63 0.43 -6.01 4.74
C THR A 63 1.31 -6.61 3.65
N SER A 64 0.92 -6.48 2.38
CA SER A 64 1.66 -6.97 1.23
C SER A 64 2.74 -6.00 0.77
N LEU A 65 3.93 -6.56 0.50
CA LEU A 65 5.00 -5.82 -0.17
C LEU A 65 4.52 -5.37 -1.56
N PRO A 66 4.93 -4.19 -2.05
CA PRO A 66 4.50 -3.77 -3.37
C PRO A 66 5.06 -4.64 -4.49
N PHE A 67 4.23 -5.00 -5.48
CA PHE A 67 4.62 -5.88 -6.58
C PHE A 67 5.74 -5.32 -7.45
N GLU A 68 5.80 -4.01 -7.66
CA GLU A 68 6.91 -3.36 -8.39
C GLU A 68 8.24 -3.54 -7.64
N PHE A 69 8.22 -3.36 -6.31
CA PHE A 69 9.39 -3.56 -5.46
C PHE A 69 9.84 -5.03 -5.47
N MET A 70 8.90 -5.97 -5.27
CA MET A 70 9.23 -7.41 -5.28
C MET A 70 9.83 -7.85 -6.61
N ARG A 71 9.31 -7.34 -7.74
CA ARG A 71 9.89 -7.58 -9.07
C ARG A 71 11.30 -7.02 -9.19
N ALA A 72 11.50 -5.75 -8.83
CA ALA A 72 12.83 -5.13 -8.89
C ALA A 72 13.89 -5.88 -8.06
N VAL A 73 13.54 -6.32 -6.84
CA VAL A 73 14.47 -7.06 -5.97
C VAL A 73 14.74 -8.47 -6.50
N ALA A 74 13.80 -9.06 -7.22
CA ALA A 74 13.97 -10.33 -7.92
C ALA A 74 14.58 -10.16 -9.33
N ASP A 75 15.15 -8.99 -9.64
CA ASP A 75 15.81 -8.64 -10.90
C ASP A 75 14.89 -8.69 -12.14
N PHE A 76 13.59 -8.45 -11.92
CA PHE A 76 12.60 -8.28 -12.98
C PHE A 76 12.25 -6.80 -13.19
N ASP A 77 11.75 -6.47 -14.38
CA ASP A 77 11.28 -5.12 -14.70
C ASP A 77 10.11 -4.72 -13.77
N PRO A 78 10.27 -3.64 -12.96
CA PRO A 78 9.25 -3.20 -12.02
C PRO A 78 8.02 -2.58 -12.70
N GLU A 79 8.12 -2.07 -13.92
CA GLU A 79 7.04 -1.30 -14.55
C GLU A 79 6.01 -2.21 -15.21
N TRP A 80 6.45 -3.35 -15.78
CA TRP A 80 5.56 -4.23 -16.55
C TRP A 80 5.14 -5.49 -15.79
N SER A 81 3.86 -5.60 -15.41
CA SER A 81 3.37 -6.74 -14.61
C SER A 81 3.41 -8.08 -15.34
N GLY A 82 3.59 -8.10 -16.65
CA GLY A 82 3.77 -9.30 -17.47
C GLY A 82 5.22 -9.63 -17.83
N SER A 83 6.23 -8.92 -17.28
CA SER A 83 7.64 -9.08 -17.65
C SER A 83 8.36 -10.19 -16.91
N TYR A 84 7.76 -10.70 -15.84
CA TYR A 84 8.41 -11.71 -15.01
C TYR A 84 7.99 -13.09 -15.47
N PHE A 85 8.99 -13.95 -15.64
CA PHE A 85 8.79 -15.34 -15.97
C PHE A 85 9.88 -16.16 -15.30
N VAL A 86 9.49 -17.30 -14.75
CA VAL A 86 10.40 -18.23 -14.06
C VAL A 86 10.55 -19.47 -14.94
N PRO A 87 11.67 -19.62 -15.69
CA PRO A 87 11.78 -20.67 -16.70
C PRO A 87 11.64 -22.10 -16.16
N ARG A 88 12.19 -22.36 -14.97
CA ARG A 88 12.09 -23.67 -14.31
C ARG A 88 10.65 -24.10 -13.99
N ALA A 89 9.73 -23.15 -13.83
CA ALA A 89 8.33 -23.44 -13.53
C ALA A 89 7.52 -23.90 -14.76
N THR A 90 8.14 -23.95 -15.95
CA THR A 90 7.49 -24.40 -17.20
C THR A 90 6.99 -25.85 -17.11
N VAL A 91 7.68 -26.69 -16.33
CA VAL A 91 7.33 -28.11 -16.18
C VAL A 91 7.11 -28.39 -14.70
N ARG A 92 5.92 -28.88 -14.36
CA ARG A 92 5.64 -29.30 -12.99
C ARG A 92 6.23 -30.68 -12.69
N PRO A 93 6.82 -30.89 -11.50
CA PRO A 93 7.24 -32.21 -11.06
C PRO A 93 6.05 -33.19 -11.01
N PRO A 94 6.22 -34.43 -11.49
CA PRO A 94 5.21 -35.48 -11.34
C PRO A 94 4.82 -35.70 -9.88
N VAL A 95 3.54 -36.03 -9.63
CA VAL A 95 3.02 -36.33 -8.28
C VAL A 95 3.83 -37.42 -7.57
N VAL A 96 4.30 -38.42 -8.32
CA VAL A 96 5.11 -39.53 -7.79
C VAL A 96 6.44 -39.04 -7.18
N LEU A 97 7.01 -37.94 -7.68
CA LEU A 97 8.20 -37.32 -7.08
C LEU A 97 7.82 -36.41 -5.91
N LEU A 98 6.74 -35.63 -6.06
CA LEU A 98 6.27 -34.74 -5.00
C LEU A 98 6.01 -35.51 -3.69
N VAL A 99 5.37 -36.67 -3.73
CA VAL A 99 5.08 -37.44 -2.50
C VAL A 99 6.32 -38.06 -1.85
N GLN A 100 7.46 -38.14 -2.57
CA GLN A 100 8.72 -38.66 -2.02
C GLN A 100 9.46 -37.59 -1.21
N VAL A 101 9.28 -36.31 -1.55
CA VAL A 101 9.87 -35.19 -0.80
C VAL A 101 8.90 -34.75 0.31
N TRP A 102 9.34 -34.81 1.55
CA TRP A 102 8.51 -34.61 2.75
C TRP A 102 7.21 -35.43 2.75
N PRO A 103 7.27 -36.79 2.82
CA PRO A 103 6.11 -37.66 2.65
C PRO A 103 4.96 -37.44 3.65
N GLN A 104 5.26 -36.86 4.82
CA GLN A 104 4.24 -36.56 5.83
C GLN A 104 3.48 -35.27 5.55
N LEU A 105 3.95 -34.43 4.62
CA LEU A 105 3.38 -33.12 4.35
C LEU A 105 1.90 -33.22 3.95
N ASP A 106 1.59 -34.12 3.02
CA ASP A 106 0.23 -34.28 2.50
C ASP A 106 -0.72 -34.78 3.62
N LYS A 107 -0.25 -35.71 4.47
CA LYS A 107 -0.99 -36.17 5.66
C LYS A 107 -1.30 -35.02 6.62
N TRP A 108 -0.30 -34.23 6.99
CA TRP A 108 -0.48 -33.13 7.95
C TRP A 108 -1.31 -31.99 7.39
N LYS A 109 -1.19 -31.73 6.09
CA LYS A 109 -2.03 -30.78 5.37
C LYS A 109 -3.50 -31.20 5.37
N GLU A 110 -3.78 -32.47 5.11
CA GLU A 110 -5.14 -33.02 5.19
C GLU A 110 -5.68 -33.00 6.63
N ALA A 111 -4.87 -33.43 7.61
CA ALA A 111 -5.24 -33.44 9.02
C ALA A 111 -5.55 -32.03 9.56
N HIS A 112 -4.80 -31.01 9.14
CA HIS A 112 -5.03 -29.61 9.50
C HIS A 112 -6.24 -29.00 8.78
N SER A 113 -6.45 -29.35 7.51
CA SER A 113 -7.55 -28.78 6.70
C SER A 113 -8.93 -29.36 7.06
N SER A 114 -8.99 -30.57 7.62
CA SER A 114 -10.26 -31.23 7.99
C SER A 114 -10.60 -30.99 9.46
N PRO A 115 -11.71 -30.28 9.78
CA PRO A 115 -12.18 -30.08 11.16
C PRO A 115 -12.62 -31.37 11.85
N LEU A 116 -12.80 -32.45 11.08
CA LEU A 116 -13.27 -33.77 11.50
C LEU A 116 -12.11 -34.79 11.57
N SER A 117 -10.86 -34.34 11.51
CA SER A 117 -9.74 -35.28 11.55
C SER A 117 -9.60 -35.90 12.94
N ASP A 118 -9.56 -37.23 13.01
CA ASP A 118 -9.36 -38.01 14.25
C ASP A 118 -7.99 -37.72 14.93
N PHE A 119 -7.15 -36.89 14.31
CA PHE A 119 -5.80 -36.57 14.76
C PHE A 119 -5.76 -35.48 15.83
N GLY A 120 -6.89 -34.80 16.13
CA GLY A 120 -6.95 -33.77 17.18
C GLY A 120 -6.03 -32.57 16.93
N VAL A 121 -5.78 -32.23 15.66
CA VAL A 121 -4.87 -31.15 15.27
C VAL A 121 -5.56 -29.79 15.40
N GLU A 122 -4.92 -28.86 16.10
CA GLU A 122 -5.41 -27.49 16.22
C GLU A 122 -5.34 -26.74 14.88
N GLN A 123 -6.45 -26.11 14.48
CA GLN A 123 -6.52 -25.29 13.29
C GLN A 123 -5.90 -23.91 13.52
N ASN A 124 -4.59 -23.83 13.34
CA ASN A 124 -3.84 -22.58 13.42
C ASN A 124 -3.56 -22.01 12.01
N MET A 125 -3.87 -20.73 11.77
CA MET A 125 -3.59 -20.04 10.51
C MET A 125 -2.10 -20.08 10.12
N ALA A 126 -1.20 -19.95 11.10
CA ALA A 126 0.24 -20.01 10.85
C ALA A 126 0.68 -21.41 10.41
N ALA A 127 0.09 -22.45 11.00
CA ALA A 127 0.36 -23.84 10.61
C ALA A 127 -0.13 -24.12 9.19
N GLY A 128 -1.32 -23.64 8.82
CA GLY A 128 -1.84 -23.75 7.45
C GLY A 128 -0.92 -23.07 6.44
N ALA A 129 -0.54 -21.82 6.68
CA ALA A 129 0.38 -21.07 5.83
C ALA A 129 1.77 -21.74 5.71
N PHE A 130 2.27 -22.32 6.81
CA PHE A 130 3.53 -23.07 6.80
C PHE A 130 3.44 -24.35 5.92
N LEU A 131 2.35 -25.10 6.01
CA LEU A 131 2.15 -26.30 5.20
C LEU A 131 2.00 -25.96 3.70
N GLU A 132 1.32 -24.87 3.37
CA GLU A 132 1.27 -24.34 1.99
C GLU A 132 2.65 -23.90 1.49
N LEU A 133 3.44 -23.22 2.34
CA LEU A 133 4.82 -22.84 2.00
C LEU A 133 5.68 -24.07 1.74
N MET A 134 5.61 -25.10 2.59
CA MET A 134 6.36 -26.33 2.40
C MET A 134 5.96 -27.06 1.12
N GLU A 135 4.68 -27.07 0.75
CA GLU A 135 4.23 -27.64 -0.52
C GLU A 135 4.80 -26.88 -1.72
N TRP A 136 4.84 -25.54 -1.65
CA TRP A 136 5.43 -24.72 -2.70
C TRP A 136 6.95 -24.94 -2.80
N LEU A 137 7.66 -24.95 -1.67
CA LEU A 137 9.10 -25.22 -1.63
C LEU A 137 9.45 -26.62 -2.13
N ARG A 138 8.54 -27.57 -2.02
CA ARG A 138 8.71 -28.95 -2.50
C ARG A 138 8.81 -29.00 -4.01
N GLU A 139 7.94 -28.25 -4.67
CA GLU A 139 7.96 -28.07 -6.12
C GLU A 139 9.22 -27.34 -6.56
N VAL A 140 9.57 -26.24 -5.90
CA VAL A 140 10.77 -25.45 -6.21
C VAL A 140 12.04 -26.28 -6.05
N LEU A 141 12.15 -27.05 -4.96
CA LEU A 141 13.31 -27.92 -4.71
C LEU A 141 13.52 -28.92 -5.85
N LEU A 142 12.46 -29.60 -6.30
CA LEU A 142 12.55 -30.57 -7.38
C LEU A 142 12.87 -29.93 -8.74
N GLN A 143 12.34 -28.73 -9.00
CA GLN A 143 12.66 -27.96 -10.21
C GLN A 143 14.12 -27.51 -10.23
N ASP A 144 14.63 -26.98 -9.11
CA ASP A 144 16.00 -26.45 -9.00
C ASP A 144 17.05 -27.55 -8.86
N ALA A 145 16.69 -28.69 -8.26
CA ALA A 145 17.57 -29.86 -8.13
C ALA A 145 18.14 -30.32 -9.47
N VAL A 146 17.40 -30.16 -10.57
CA VAL A 146 17.86 -30.50 -11.93
C VAL A 146 19.16 -29.78 -12.29
N PHE A 147 19.27 -28.49 -11.95
CA PHE A 147 20.46 -27.67 -12.26
C PHE A 147 21.53 -27.78 -11.18
N LEU A 148 21.09 -27.88 -9.93
CA LEU A 148 21.99 -27.99 -8.79
C LEU A 148 22.72 -29.33 -8.78
N GLN A 149 22.09 -30.43 -9.23
CA GLN A 149 22.74 -31.74 -9.33
C GLN A 149 23.84 -31.73 -10.40
N GLU A 150 23.61 -31.04 -11.52
CA GLU A 150 24.63 -30.88 -12.57
C GLU A 150 25.82 -30.04 -12.08
N SER A 151 25.54 -28.96 -11.34
CA SER A 151 26.57 -28.03 -10.86
C SER A 151 27.33 -28.56 -9.63
N TYR A 152 26.66 -29.35 -8.78
CA TYR A 152 27.16 -29.81 -7.49
C TYR A 152 26.82 -31.30 -7.25
N PRO A 153 27.32 -32.23 -8.08
CA PRO A 153 26.94 -33.64 -8.01
C PRO A 153 27.30 -34.30 -6.67
N ASP A 154 28.38 -33.86 -6.02
CA ASP A 154 28.85 -34.41 -4.74
C ASP A 154 28.08 -33.89 -3.52
N HIS A 155 27.09 -33.00 -3.71
CA HIS A 155 26.34 -32.42 -2.61
C HIS A 155 25.48 -33.50 -1.90
N PRO A 156 25.47 -33.58 -0.55
CA PRO A 156 24.80 -34.64 0.20
C PRO A 156 23.31 -34.82 -0.12
N LEU A 157 22.62 -33.74 -0.51
CA LEU A 157 21.23 -33.78 -0.97
C LEU A 157 21.00 -34.83 -2.07
N PHE A 158 21.93 -34.94 -3.03
CA PHE A 158 21.78 -35.82 -4.20
C PHE A 158 22.16 -37.28 -3.93
N GLN A 159 22.56 -37.60 -2.70
CA GLN A 159 22.73 -38.99 -2.26
C GLN A 159 21.37 -39.66 -1.98
N ASP A 160 20.30 -38.87 -1.84
CA ASP A 160 18.95 -39.41 -1.64
C ASP A 160 18.45 -40.14 -2.91
N PRO A 161 17.88 -41.36 -2.79
CA PRO A 161 17.36 -42.12 -3.92
C PRO A 161 16.34 -41.38 -4.80
N VAL A 162 15.63 -40.39 -4.25
CA VAL A 162 14.65 -39.59 -5.01
C VAL A 162 15.29 -38.89 -6.22
N PHE A 163 16.57 -38.52 -6.13
CA PHE A 163 17.30 -37.84 -7.22
C PHE A 163 18.01 -38.81 -8.18
N SER A 164 17.98 -40.11 -7.90
CA SER A 164 18.54 -41.17 -8.76
C SER A 164 17.46 -42.03 -9.44
N CYS A 165 16.18 -41.77 -9.17
CA CYS A 165 15.07 -42.53 -9.73
C CYS A 165 14.77 -42.15 -11.20
N PRO A 166 14.20 -43.08 -12.00
CA PRO A 166 13.90 -42.81 -13.41
C PRO A 166 12.87 -41.69 -13.60
N GLU A 167 11.94 -41.51 -12.65
CA GLU A 167 10.96 -40.43 -12.67
C GLU A 167 11.64 -39.05 -12.59
N PHE A 168 12.67 -38.90 -11.76
CA PHE A 168 13.43 -37.66 -11.64
C PHE A 168 14.27 -37.41 -12.89
N ALA A 169 14.92 -38.44 -13.45
CA ALA A 169 15.66 -38.33 -14.71
C ALA A 169 14.77 -37.90 -15.89
N ALA A 170 13.54 -38.43 -15.97
CA ALA A 170 12.55 -38.02 -16.97
C ALA A 170 12.11 -36.56 -16.77
N HIS A 171 11.88 -36.14 -15.53
CA HIS A 171 11.54 -34.75 -15.20
C HIS A 171 12.67 -33.78 -15.54
N SER A 172 13.92 -34.12 -15.19
CA SER A 172 15.13 -33.38 -15.54
C SER A 172 15.23 -33.15 -17.05
N THR A 173 15.08 -34.22 -17.84
CA THR A 173 15.10 -34.14 -19.31
C THR A 173 13.98 -33.25 -19.85
N ALA A 174 12.78 -33.30 -19.26
CA ALA A 174 11.65 -32.48 -19.70
C ALA A 174 11.89 -30.98 -19.42
N ILE A 175 12.39 -30.64 -18.24
CA ILE A 175 12.74 -29.27 -17.86
C ILE A 175 13.82 -28.70 -18.79
N GLN A 176 14.93 -29.43 -18.97
CA GLN A 176 16.06 -28.99 -19.80
C GLN A 176 15.65 -28.75 -21.26
N LYS A 177 14.68 -29.50 -21.78
CA LYS A 177 14.12 -29.29 -23.14
C LYS A 177 13.15 -28.11 -23.20
N ALA A 178 12.28 -27.95 -22.20
CA ALA A 178 11.22 -26.95 -22.24
C ALA A 178 11.75 -25.54 -21.98
N MET A 179 12.73 -25.38 -21.08
CA MET A 179 13.27 -24.08 -20.69
C MET A 179 13.83 -23.23 -21.86
N PRO A 180 14.73 -23.74 -22.73
CA PRO A 180 15.26 -22.93 -23.82
C PRO A 180 14.17 -22.52 -24.82
N VAL A 181 13.20 -23.41 -25.08
CA VAL A 181 12.07 -23.12 -25.99
C VAL A 181 11.23 -21.97 -25.45
N VAL A 182 10.92 -21.97 -24.15
CA VAL A 182 10.12 -20.89 -23.56
C VAL A 182 10.91 -19.61 -23.40
N ALA A 183 12.19 -19.69 -23.01
CA ALA A 183 13.07 -18.54 -22.93
C ALA A 183 13.17 -17.82 -24.28
N GLU A 184 13.30 -18.57 -25.39
CA GLU A 184 13.35 -17.98 -26.73
C GLU A 184 12.01 -17.36 -27.13
N LYS A 185 10.89 -18.06 -26.88
CA LYS A 185 9.56 -17.48 -27.12
C LYS A 185 9.37 -16.16 -26.37
N LEU A 186 9.77 -16.09 -25.12
CA LEU A 186 9.64 -14.87 -24.32
C LEU A 186 10.54 -13.74 -24.83
N ARG A 187 11.77 -14.05 -25.25
CA ARG A 187 12.64 -13.07 -25.92
C ARG A 187 11.99 -12.52 -27.18
N THR A 188 11.40 -13.38 -28.01
CA THR A 188 10.71 -12.93 -29.23
C THR A 188 9.47 -12.08 -28.92
N VAL A 189 8.68 -12.44 -27.92
CA VAL A 189 7.50 -11.66 -27.51
C VAL A 189 7.92 -10.31 -26.94
N LEU A 190 8.94 -10.27 -26.08
CA LEU A 190 9.42 -9.04 -25.48
C LEU A 190 9.98 -8.09 -26.54
N THR A 191 10.79 -8.59 -27.48
CA THR A 191 11.33 -7.78 -28.58
C THR A 191 10.24 -7.24 -29.50
N GLN A 192 9.22 -8.04 -29.81
CA GLN A 192 8.04 -7.58 -30.56
C GLN A 192 7.27 -6.50 -29.80
N GLN A 193 7.09 -6.66 -28.50
CA GLN A 193 6.37 -5.70 -27.67
C GLN A 193 7.12 -4.36 -27.60
N VAL A 194 8.43 -4.39 -27.33
CA VAL A 194 9.28 -3.19 -27.32
C VAL A 194 9.25 -2.49 -28.69
N ALA A 195 9.31 -3.24 -29.79
CA ALA A 195 9.21 -2.66 -31.13
C ALA A 195 7.84 -1.99 -31.39
N ALA A 196 6.74 -2.61 -30.93
CA ALA A 196 5.40 -2.07 -31.06
C ALA A 196 5.22 -0.78 -30.25
N GLU A 197 5.77 -0.74 -29.03
CA GLU A 197 5.74 0.42 -28.15
C GLU A 197 6.56 1.59 -28.74
N GLN A 198 7.78 1.33 -29.19
CA GLN A 198 8.60 2.33 -29.88
C GLN A 198 7.90 2.90 -31.12
N LEU A 199 7.17 2.07 -31.87
CA LEU A 199 6.39 2.53 -33.01
C LEU A 199 5.20 3.42 -32.56
N ALA A 200 4.53 3.05 -31.47
CA ALA A 200 3.44 3.85 -30.90
C ALA A 200 3.93 5.21 -30.39
N GLU A 201 5.08 5.24 -29.70
CA GLU A 201 5.72 6.48 -29.25
C GLU A 201 6.09 7.40 -30.43
N ARG A 202 6.69 6.83 -31.49
CA ARG A 202 7.00 7.61 -32.71
C ARG A 202 5.75 8.17 -33.36
N ARG A 203 4.67 7.37 -33.45
CA ARG A 203 3.36 7.85 -33.96
C ARG A 203 2.81 8.97 -33.09
N HIS A 204 2.88 8.83 -31.77
CA HIS A 204 2.40 9.85 -30.83
C HIS A 204 3.22 11.15 -30.96
N ALA A 205 4.55 11.05 -31.00
CA ALA A 205 5.43 12.21 -31.21
C ALA A 205 5.14 12.93 -32.54
N ASN A 206 4.91 12.18 -33.62
CA ASN A 206 4.52 12.74 -34.91
C ASN A 206 3.16 13.45 -34.83
N LEU A 207 2.16 12.85 -34.19
CA LEU A 207 0.85 13.47 -33.98
C LEU A 207 0.95 14.77 -33.17
N LEU A 208 1.77 14.81 -32.13
CA LEU A 208 2.01 16.02 -31.35
C LEU A 208 2.65 17.12 -32.21
N THR A 209 3.60 16.77 -33.08
CA THR A 209 4.21 17.73 -34.02
C THR A 209 3.18 18.27 -35.01
N VAL A 210 2.38 17.39 -35.63
CA VAL A 210 1.31 17.81 -36.56
C VAL A 210 0.29 18.71 -35.86
N ALA A 211 -0.10 18.37 -34.62
CA ALA A 211 -1.02 19.19 -33.84
C ALA A 211 -0.45 20.58 -33.54
N ARG A 212 0.84 20.67 -33.15
CA ARG A 212 1.51 21.96 -32.92
C ARG A 212 1.57 22.81 -34.20
N ASP A 213 1.93 22.20 -35.33
CA ASP A 213 1.96 22.89 -36.63
C ASP A 213 0.58 23.41 -37.04
N LEU A 214 -0.48 22.62 -36.80
CA LEU A 214 -1.84 23.03 -37.08
C LEU A 214 -2.26 24.23 -36.20
N CYS A 215 -1.94 24.18 -34.90
CA CYS A 215 -2.18 25.29 -33.99
C CYS A 215 -1.47 26.58 -34.47
N ALA A 216 -0.19 26.49 -34.85
CA ALA A 216 0.56 27.63 -35.36
C ALA A 216 -0.07 28.22 -36.64
N LYS A 217 -0.50 27.38 -37.58
CA LYS A 217 -1.19 27.83 -38.80
C LYS A 217 -2.55 28.48 -38.50
N LEU A 218 -3.30 27.96 -37.53
CA LEU A 218 -4.57 28.57 -37.12
C LEU A 218 -4.37 29.93 -36.47
N GLU A 219 -3.32 30.11 -35.68
CA GLU A 219 -2.94 31.42 -35.14
C GLU A 219 -2.54 32.41 -36.25
N GLU A 220 -1.78 31.94 -37.25
CA GLU A 220 -1.45 32.75 -38.44
C GLU A 220 -2.72 33.16 -39.21
N PHE A 221 -3.65 32.23 -39.43
CA PHE A 221 -4.93 32.51 -40.06
C PHE A 221 -5.79 33.48 -39.24
N ALA A 222 -5.80 33.36 -37.91
CA ALA A 222 -6.53 34.28 -37.04
C ALA A 222 -5.95 35.70 -37.08
N GLN A 223 -4.66 35.84 -37.38
CA GLN A 223 -3.99 37.15 -37.52
C GLN A 223 -4.14 37.75 -38.93
N THR A 224 -4.49 36.96 -39.96
CA THR A 224 -4.81 37.49 -41.29
C THR A 224 -6.19 38.14 -41.33
N THR A 225 -6.24 39.45 -41.59
CA THR A 225 -7.49 40.18 -41.81
C THR A 225 -7.63 40.51 -43.29
N CYS A 226 -8.75 40.10 -43.91
CA CYS A 226 -9.08 40.40 -45.30
C CYS A 226 -10.02 41.60 -45.35
N THR A 227 -9.55 42.72 -45.87
CA THR A 227 -10.37 43.91 -46.14
C THR A 227 -10.83 43.85 -47.60
N VAL A 228 -12.13 43.68 -47.80
CA VAL A 228 -12.76 43.72 -49.12
C VAL A 228 -13.48 45.06 -49.26
N THR A 229 -12.95 45.94 -50.09
CA THR A 229 -13.56 47.24 -50.37
C THR A 229 -14.45 47.13 -51.60
N PHE A 230 -15.74 47.39 -51.44
CA PHE A 230 -16.69 47.49 -52.53
C PHE A 230 -16.93 48.96 -52.89
N SER A 231 -16.60 49.36 -54.11
CA SER A 231 -16.86 50.71 -54.62
C SER A 231 -18.20 50.74 -55.37
N PRO A 232 -19.19 51.54 -54.95
CA PRO A 232 -20.44 51.66 -55.68
C PRO A 232 -20.21 52.40 -57.01
N GLY A 233 -20.52 51.76 -58.16
CA GLY A 233 -20.56 52.41 -59.48
C GLY A 233 -19.66 51.81 -60.57
N ARG A 234 -18.71 50.92 -60.23
CA ARG A 234 -18.00 50.07 -61.21
C ARG A 234 -17.89 48.68 -60.61
N GLY A 235 -18.33 47.65 -61.33
CA GLY A 235 -18.47 46.27 -60.85
C GLY A 235 -17.16 45.53 -60.59
N THR A 236 -16.19 46.14 -59.91
CA THR A 236 -14.89 45.57 -59.57
C THR A 236 -14.68 45.63 -58.06
N ALA A 237 -14.61 44.46 -57.42
CA ALA A 237 -14.22 44.32 -56.02
C ALA A 237 -12.69 44.23 -55.92
N ALA A 238 -12.08 45.02 -55.03
CA ALA A 238 -10.66 44.93 -54.72
C ALA A 238 -10.51 44.25 -53.35
N GLN A 239 -9.77 43.14 -53.31
CA GLN A 239 -9.43 42.40 -52.09
C GLN A 239 -7.97 42.69 -51.74
N GLN A 240 -7.72 43.25 -50.55
CA GLN A 240 -6.37 43.42 -50.01
C GLN A 240 -6.20 42.49 -48.82
N THR A 241 -5.15 41.68 -48.85
CA THR A 241 -4.78 40.77 -47.76
C THR A 241 -3.57 41.36 -47.06
N GLU A 242 -3.74 41.79 -45.80
CA GLU A 242 -2.66 42.39 -45.01
C GLU A 242 -2.33 41.47 -43.81
N VAL A 243 -1.08 41.04 -43.72
CA VAL A 243 -0.58 40.24 -42.59
C VAL A 243 -0.09 41.21 -41.52
N MET A 244 -0.79 41.31 -40.39
CA MET A 244 -0.32 42.13 -39.26
C MET A 244 0.85 41.44 -38.55
N SER A 245 2.08 41.69 -39.01
CA SER A 245 3.28 41.29 -38.25
C SER A 245 3.36 42.15 -36.98
N ALA A 246 3.27 41.51 -35.81
CA ALA A 246 3.43 42.16 -34.52
C ALA A 246 4.79 42.88 -34.47
N ARG A 247 4.76 44.21 -34.48
CA ARG A 247 5.93 45.10 -34.44
C ARG A 247 6.83 44.74 -33.25
N GLN A 248 8.01 44.19 -33.56
CA GLN A 248 9.12 44.09 -32.64
C GLN A 248 9.68 45.50 -32.36
N GLY A 249 9.42 46.00 -31.15
CA GLY A 249 9.88 47.31 -30.70
C GLY A 249 11.40 47.36 -30.51
N ARG A 250 12.13 47.79 -31.56
CA ARG A 250 13.56 48.11 -31.50
C ARG A 250 13.73 49.59 -31.10
N ARG A 251 13.88 49.88 -29.80
CA ARG A 251 14.32 51.21 -29.33
C ARG A 251 15.83 51.35 -29.52
N ARG A 252 16.23 52.41 -30.21
CA ARG A 252 17.63 52.82 -30.47
C ARG A 252 18.25 53.46 -29.23
N ALA A 253 19.55 53.19 -29.05
CA ALA A 253 20.43 53.82 -28.08
C ALA A 253 21.09 55.10 -28.64
N ALA A 254 21.28 56.08 -27.75
CA ALA A 254 22.25 57.18 -27.73
C ALA A 254 21.95 57.97 -26.42
N GLY A 255 22.84 58.40 -25.54
CA GLY A 255 24.30 58.50 -25.41
C GLY A 255 24.57 59.53 -24.29
N ASP A 256 25.69 59.40 -23.57
CA ASP A 256 26.32 60.39 -22.65
C ASP A 256 25.70 60.60 -21.24
N ALA A 257 26.42 60.81 -20.13
CA ALA A 257 27.84 60.69 -19.76
C ALA A 257 27.99 60.90 -18.22
N ILE A 258 28.90 60.13 -17.60
CA ILE A 258 29.81 60.45 -16.46
C ILE A 258 29.22 60.88 -15.08
N THR A 259 29.47 60.07 -14.04
CA THR A 259 30.33 60.44 -12.86
C THR A 259 30.52 59.25 -11.92
N SER A 260 31.70 59.24 -11.28
CA SER A 260 32.29 58.21 -10.43
C SER A 260 31.95 58.41 -8.95
N ALA A 261 31.70 57.33 -8.19
CA ALA A 261 32.31 57.04 -6.87
C ALA A 261 31.60 55.91 -6.07
N MET A 262 32.43 54.96 -5.59
CA MET A 262 32.38 54.22 -4.32
C MET A 262 31.14 53.40 -3.85
N GLY A 263 31.41 52.10 -3.56
CA GLY A 263 30.90 51.39 -2.36
C GLY A 263 29.72 50.41 -2.54
N PRO A 264 29.69 49.24 -1.87
CA PRO A 264 28.80 48.09 -2.16
C PRO A 264 27.46 48.14 -1.39
N PRO A 265 26.44 47.30 -1.71
CA PRO A 265 26.31 45.99 -1.04
C PRO A 265 25.69 44.84 -1.87
N SER A 266 25.77 43.67 -1.24
CA SER A 266 25.26 42.33 -1.56
C SER A 266 23.73 42.17 -1.37
N ALA A 267 23.18 41.06 -1.93
CA ALA A 267 21.83 40.47 -1.83
C ALA A 267 20.76 41.04 -2.82
N ALA A 268 19.87 40.27 -3.45
CA ALA A 268 19.06 39.18 -2.89
C ALA A 268 18.70 38.05 -3.88
N ARG A 269 18.81 36.81 -3.37
CA ARG A 269 18.16 35.57 -3.84
C ARG A 269 16.78 35.47 -3.17
N PRO A 270 15.82 34.72 -3.76
CA PRO A 270 14.56 34.41 -3.07
C PRO A 270 14.81 33.38 -1.97
N GLN A 271 15.01 33.85 -0.73
CA GLN A 271 14.69 33.09 0.47
C GLN A 271 13.21 33.28 0.74
N ASN A 272 12.42 32.21 0.62
CA ASN A 272 11.13 32.14 1.33
C ASN A 272 10.60 30.71 1.56
N ASP A 273 11.26 29.66 1.08
CA ASP A 273 10.84 28.28 1.38
C ASP A 273 11.66 27.58 2.47
N LEU A 274 12.83 28.12 2.85
CA LEU A 274 13.66 27.56 3.94
C LEU A 274 13.35 28.14 5.34
N GLU A 275 12.72 29.31 5.45
CA GLU A 275 12.35 29.88 6.76
C GLU A 275 11.12 29.22 7.37
N LYS A 276 10.18 28.75 6.55
CA LYS A 276 8.99 28.03 7.03
C LYS A 276 9.32 26.65 7.62
N GLN A 277 10.33 25.96 7.08
CA GLN A 277 10.82 24.69 7.63
C GLN A 277 11.73 24.87 8.86
N ARG A 278 12.39 26.03 9.00
CA ARG A 278 13.22 26.33 10.18
C ARG A 278 12.38 26.78 11.37
N GLU A 279 11.28 27.50 11.16
CA GLU A 279 10.38 27.90 12.23
C GLU A 279 9.63 26.69 12.82
N GLU A 280 9.20 25.71 12.00
CA GLU A 280 8.57 24.47 12.50
C GLU A 280 9.56 23.58 13.27
N HIS A 281 10.82 23.47 12.82
CA HIS A 281 11.84 22.71 13.55
C HIS A 281 12.29 23.41 14.86
N VAL A 282 12.38 24.74 14.87
CA VAL A 282 12.72 25.51 16.08
C VAL A 282 11.59 25.46 17.11
N GLN A 283 10.33 25.28 16.69
CA GLN A 283 9.18 25.16 17.59
C GLN A 283 9.11 23.77 18.26
N VAL A 284 9.43 22.70 17.53
CA VAL A 284 9.56 21.33 18.08
C VAL A 284 10.77 21.22 19.01
N ASP A 285 11.90 21.84 18.65
CA ASP A 285 13.09 21.85 19.51
C ASP A 285 12.94 22.78 20.73
N LYS A 286 12.13 23.85 20.66
CA LYS A 286 11.75 24.66 21.83
C LYS A 286 10.79 23.91 22.76
N GLU A 287 9.81 23.17 22.26
CA GLU A 287 8.91 22.35 23.09
C GLU A 287 9.69 21.25 23.80
N LYS A 288 10.66 20.64 23.11
CA LYS A 288 11.55 19.61 23.68
C LYS A 288 12.57 20.19 24.69
N ALA A 289 13.09 21.39 24.43
CA ALA A 289 14.00 22.08 25.36
C ALA A 289 13.28 22.72 26.56
N LEU A 290 11.99 23.06 26.45
CA LEU A 290 11.15 23.49 27.57
C LEU A 290 10.78 22.29 28.47
N ASP A 291 10.62 21.09 27.90
CA ASP A 291 10.45 19.84 28.66
C ASP A 291 11.75 19.42 29.38
N GLU A 292 12.93 19.66 28.81
CA GLU A 292 14.23 19.36 29.44
C GLU A 292 14.69 20.45 30.44
N ALA A 293 14.26 21.71 30.29
CA ALA A 293 14.54 22.79 31.24
C ALA A 293 13.61 22.80 32.47
N SER A 294 12.46 22.10 32.41
CA SER A 294 11.61 21.85 33.57
C SER A 294 12.19 20.79 34.54
N ASP A 295 13.31 20.16 34.18
CA ASP A 295 13.96 19.09 34.95
C ASP A 295 15.00 19.60 35.99
N MET A 296 15.02 20.92 36.27
CA MET A 296 15.85 21.49 37.35
C MET A 296 15.07 22.16 38.49
N VAL A 297 13.74 22.08 38.52
CA VAL A 297 12.93 22.59 39.65
C VAL A 297 11.74 21.68 39.93
N THR A 298 11.99 20.47 40.45
CA THR A 298 11.17 19.75 41.46
C THR A 298 11.72 18.33 41.63
N GLY A 299 11.82 17.88 42.89
CA GLY A 299 12.43 16.60 43.25
C GLY A 299 11.77 15.39 42.57
N ARG A 300 12.63 14.47 42.10
CA ARG A 300 12.29 13.19 41.46
C ARG A 300 11.13 12.45 42.12
N SER A 301 10.06 12.25 41.36
CA SER A 301 9.15 11.11 41.50
C SER A 301 9.00 10.49 40.10
N GLN A 302 9.29 9.20 39.96
CA GLN A 302 9.04 8.50 38.69
C GLN A 302 7.53 8.50 38.42
N PRO A 303 7.07 8.64 37.15
CA PRO A 303 5.65 8.58 36.84
C PRO A 303 5.08 7.23 37.28
N PRO A 304 4.01 7.21 38.08
CA PRO A 304 3.42 5.95 38.52
C PRO A 304 2.78 5.26 37.30
N SER A 305 3.03 3.96 37.15
CA SER A 305 2.43 3.16 36.07
C SER A 305 1.20 2.42 36.59
N PHE A 306 0.02 2.74 36.06
CA PHE A 306 -1.22 2.07 36.43
C PHE A 306 -1.86 1.31 35.25
N ARG A 307 -2.57 0.23 35.57
CA ARG A 307 -3.44 -0.49 34.63
C ARG A 307 -4.90 -0.11 34.88
N LEU A 308 -5.65 0.14 33.81
CA LEU A 308 -7.07 0.47 33.91
C LEU A 308 -7.89 -0.76 34.32
N PRO A 309 -8.77 -0.66 35.35
CA PRO A 309 -9.60 -1.77 35.78
C PRO A 309 -10.49 -2.33 34.65
N ARG A 310 -10.49 -3.66 34.50
CA ARG A 310 -11.34 -4.37 33.52
C ARG A 310 -12.73 -4.68 34.05
N SER A 311 -12.92 -4.60 35.37
CA SER A 311 -14.20 -4.83 36.07
C SER A 311 -15.24 -3.72 35.86
N ILE A 312 -14.85 -2.57 35.31
CA ILE A 312 -15.74 -1.43 35.08
C ILE A 312 -16.61 -1.71 33.86
N GLY A 313 -17.89 -1.99 34.11
CA GLY A 313 -18.90 -2.33 33.09
C GLY A 313 -19.91 -1.23 32.79
N SER A 314 -20.02 -0.20 33.62
CA SER A 314 -20.99 0.90 33.46
C SER A 314 -20.31 2.24 33.12
N VAL A 315 -21.07 3.15 32.52
CA VAL A 315 -20.64 4.53 32.23
C VAL A 315 -20.52 5.32 33.53
N GLN A 316 -21.37 5.05 34.54
CA GLN A 316 -21.24 5.59 35.89
C GLN A 316 -19.89 5.25 36.53
N ASP A 317 -19.53 3.98 36.58
CA ASP A 317 -18.27 3.52 37.18
C ASP A 317 -17.07 4.05 36.39
N LEU A 318 -17.23 4.20 35.07
CA LEU A 318 -16.23 4.83 34.22
C LEU A 318 -16.03 6.31 34.55
N MET A 319 -17.10 7.06 34.79
CA MET A 319 -17.02 8.46 35.21
C MET A 319 -16.45 8.60 36.62
N HIS A 320 -16.77 7.67 37.52
CA HIS A 320 -16.20 7.61 38.86
C HIS A 320 -14.68 7.41 38.80
N LEU A 321 -14.21 6.43 38.01
CA LEU A 321 -12.79 6.23 37.76
C LEU A 321 -12.12 7.50 37.20
N TRP A 322 -12.77 8.20 36.27
CA TRP A 322 -12.17 9.38 35.65
C TRP A 322 -12.08 10.60 36.57
N ARG A 323 -13.08 10.81 37.45
CA ARG A 323 -13.19 11.98 38.33
C ARG A 323 -12.62 11.77 39.73
N GLN A 324 -12.85 10.59 40.29
CA GLN A 324 -12.61 10.28 41.71
C GLN A 324 -11.53 9.21 41.91
N GLY A 325 -11.25 8.39 40.88
CA GLY A 325 -10.28 7.30 40.96
C GLY A 325 -10.94 5.96 41.24
N TRP A 326 -10.13 4.92 41.45
CA TRP A 326 -10.63 3.57 41.69
C TRP A 326 -9.67 2.77 42.56
N GLY A 327 -10.09 2.44 43.80
CA GLY A 327 -9.22 1.77 44.78
C GLY A 327 -7.98 2.61 45.10
N ASP A 328 -6.80 2.01 44.96
CA ASP A 328 -5.51 2.69 45.17
C ASP A 328 -5.07 3.56 43.98
N MET A 329 -5.86 3.58 42.89
CA MET A 329 -5.54 4.37 41.70
C MET A 329 -6.17 5.77 41.78
N PRO A 330 -5.37 6.85 41.65
CA PRO A 330 -5.88 8.22 41.55
C PRO A 330 -6.81 8.41 40.35
N SER A 331 -7.56 9.52 40.35
CA SER A 331 -8.42 9.84 39.22
C SER A 331 -7.63 9.98 37.92
N VAL A 332 -8.21 9.47 36.83
CA VAL A 332 -7.57 9.52 35.51
C VAL A 332 -7.34 10.98 35.08
N ASP A 333 -8.23 11.91 35.46
CA ASP A 333 -8.04 13.34 35.20
C ASP A 333 -6.85 13.95 35.96
N SER A 334 -6.54 13.49 37.18
CA SER A 334 -5.33 13.92 37.89
C SER A 334 -4.08 13.34 37.22
N LEU A 335 -4.12 12.05 36.87
CA LEU A 335 -2.99 11.38 36.22
C LEU A 335 -2.65 12.00 34.86
N GLU A 336 -3.66 12.33 34.05
CA GLU A 336 -3.45 13.04 32.77
C GLU A 336 -2.96 14.48 32.98
N ARG A 337 -3.34 15.15 34.07
CA ARG A 337 -2.90 16.52 34.39
C ARG A 337 -1.45 16.55 34.85
N ASP A 338 -1.08 15.64 35.74
CA ASP A 338 0.20 15.67 36.44
C ASP A 338 1.30 14.96 35.63
N TRP A 339 0.94 13.93 34.84
CA TRP A 339 1.90 13.06 34.15
C TRP A 339 1.66 12.93 32.65
N GLY A 340 0.57 13.48 32.11
CA GLY A 340 0.25 13.41 30.68
C GLY A 340 0.10 11.97 30.19
N THR A 341 0.86 11.59 29.18
CA THR A 341 0.84 10.22 28.61
C THR A 341 1.73 9.24 29.37
N ARG A 342 2.60 9.73 30.27
CA ARG A 342 3.74 8.97 30.85
C ARG A 342 3.33 7.98 31.94
N TRP A 343 2.18 8.17 32.58
CA TRP A 343 1.64 7.24 33.58
C TRP A 343 1.03 5.97 32.96
N ARG A 344 0.84 5.96 31.62
CA ARG A 344 0.18 4.87 30.88
C ARG A 344 1.20 3.87 30.34
N LEU A 345 0.92 2.58 30.53
CA LEU A 345 1.61 1.51 29.81
C LEU A 345 1.23 1.52 28.32
N SER A 346 2.18 1.20 27.43
CA SER A 346 1.94 1.19 25.99
C SER A 346 0.82 0.23 25.56
N GLU A 347 0.61 -0.86 26.30
CA GLU A 347 -0.44 -1.87 26.06
C GLU A 347 -1.85 -1.33 26.36
N GLU A 348 -1.98 -0.30 27.20
CA GLU A 348 -3.27 0.27 27.63
C GLU A 348 -3.76 1.41 26.70
N LYS A 349 -2.97 1.79 25.68
CA LYS A 349 -3.27 2.91 24.76
C LYS A 349 -4.62 2.76 24.05
N THR A 350 -4.91 1.57 23.52
CA THR A 350 -6.16 1.29 22.83
C THR A 350 -7.34 1.31 23.79
N TYR A 351 -7.19 0.69 24.96
CA TYR A 351 -8.24 0.58 25.96
C TYR A 351 -8.60 1.94 26.57
N PHE A 352 -7.60 2.76 26.87
CA PHE A 352 -7.77 4.15 27.29
C PHE A 352 -8.49 4.99 26.23
N SER A 353 -8.06 4.91 24.97
CA SER A 353 -8.65 5.69 23.87
C SER A 353 -10.14 5.38 23.68
N THR A 354 -10.50 4.09 23.72
CA THR A 354 -11.90 3.64 23.63
C THR A 354 -12.76 4.23 24.75
N ARG A 355 -12.28 4.17 25.99
CA ARG A 355 -13.01 4.68 27.17
C ARG A 355 -13.06 6.21 27.23
N LYS A 356 -11.99 6.90 26.81
CA LYS A 356 -11.93 8.37 26.72
C LYS A 356 -12.99 8.93 25.75
N ILE A 357 -13.33 8.19 24.69
CA ILE A 357 -14.40 8.59 23.76
C ILE A 357 -15.77 8.58 24.45
N ILE A 358 -16.04 7.57 25.29
CA ILE A 358 -17.29 7.49 26.08
C ILE A 358 -17.35 8.65 27.09
N VAL A 359 -16.26 8.90 27.82
CA VAL A 359 -16.17 10.01 28.78
C VAL A 359 -16.37 11.36 28.10
N ASN A 360 -15.75 11.59 26.94
CA ASN A 360 -15.94 12.82 26.17
C ASN A 360 -17.38 12.97 25.67
N GLU A 361 -18.06 11.87 25.37
CA GLU A 361 -19.47 11.89 24.97
C GLU A 361 -20.39 12.25 26.15
N VAL A 362 -20.13 11.72 27.34
CA VAL A 362 -20.83 12.13 28.57
C VAL A 362 -20.65 13.63 28.81
N ARG A 363 -19.40 14.13 28.72
CA ARG A 363 -19.09 15.56 28.89
C ARG A 363 -19.82 16.43 27.86
N ARG A 364 -19.87 15.98 26.61
CA ARG A 364 -20.57 16.68 25.52
C ARG A 364 -22.07 16.79 25.80
N ARG A 365 -22.72 15.68 26.19
CA ARG A 365 -24.16 15.67 26.52
C ARG A 365 -24.45 16.52 27.77
N ALA A 366 -23.61 16.42 28.80
CA ALA A 366 -23.72 17.25 30.01
C ALA A 366 -23.66 18.75 29.71
N GLN A 367 -22.78 19.17 28.79
CA GLN A 367 -22.69 20.57 28.36
C GLN A 367 -23.89 21.02 27.52
N LEU A 368 -24.43 20.14 26.66
CA LEU A 368 -25.58 20.46 25.81
C LEU A 368 -26.89 20.55 26.60
N ASP A 369 -27.10 19.61 27.52
CA ASP A 369 -28.35 19.50 28.28
C ASP A 369 -28.29 20.33 29.57
N GLY A 370 -27.12 20.89 29.93
CA GLY A 370 -26.90 21.64 31.17
C GLY A 370 -27.00 20.79 32.43
N LEU A 371 -26.83 19.47 32.29
CA LEU A 371 -26.96 18.49 33.37
C LEU A 371 -25.61 18.12 33.98
N ALA A 372 -25.62 17.69 35.24
CA ALA A 372 -24.42 17.14 35.88
C ALA A 372 -23.98 15.84 35.18
N GLU A 373 -22.67 15.65 35.01
CA GLU A 373 -22.11 14.49 34.29
C GLU A 373 -22.55 13.14 34.87
N GLY A 374 -22.75 13.07 36.18
CA GLY A 374 -23.28 11.88 36.85
C GLY A 374 -24.74 11.56 36.48
N VAL A 375 -25.56 12.58 36.18
CA VAL A 375 -26.94 12.36 35.70
C VAL A 375 -26.92 11.83 34.27
N VAL A 376 -26.11 12.44 33.42
CA VAL A 376 -25.97 12.04 32.01
C VAL A 376 -25.40 10.64 31.87
N ALA A 377 -24.37 10.29 32.65
CA ALA A 377 -23.82 8.95 32.61
C ALA A 377 -24.84 7.89 33.05
N ARG A 378 -25.76 8.23 33.97
CA ARG A 378 -26.80 7.30 34.46
C ARG A 378 -27.86 7.11 33.39
N GLN A 379 -28.27 8.21 32.76
CA GLN A 379 -29.17 8.18 31.62
C GLN A 379 -28.57 7.36 30.46
N MET A 380 -27.26 7.50 30.20
CA MET A 380 -26.57 6.70 29.18
C MET A 380 -26.55 5.20 29.52
N ASP A 381 -26.38 4.83 30.80
CA ASP A 381 -26.47 3.44 31.24
C ASP A 381 -27.91 2.89 31.12
N GLU A 382 -28.93 3.70 31.43
CA GLU A 382 -30.35 3.35 31.31
C GLU A 382 -30.77 3.19 29.83
N GLU A 383 -30.31 4.08 28.94
CA GLU A 383 -30.54 4.02 27.49
C GLU A 383 -29.87 2.79 26.84
N TRP A 384 -28.70 2.39 27.34
CA TRP A 384 -27.87 1.35 26.73
C TRP A 384 -28.11 -0.06 27.33
N GLY A 385 -28.60 -0.14 28.57
CA GLY A 385 -28.87 -1.38 29.30
C GLY A 385 -27.59 -2.15 29.69
N PHE A 386 -27.73 -3.44 30.03
CA PHE A 386 -26.61 -4.35 30.40
C PHE A 386 -25.62 -4.68 29.25
N SER A 387 -25.55 -3.84 28.22
CA SER A 387 -24.65 -4.01 27.09
C SER A 387 -23.23 -3.53 27.43
N SER A 388 -22.22 -4.28 26.99
CA SER A 388 -20.80 -3.94 27.24
C SER A 388 -20.41 -2.55 26.73
N LEU A 389 -19.50 -1.85 27.44
CA LEU A 389 -18.95 -0.55 27.05
C LEU A 389 -18.30 -0.52 25.65
N ASP A 390 -17.77 -1.64 25.16
CA ASP A 390 -17.23 -1.72 23.79
C ASP A 390 -18.32 -1.54 22.71
N LYS A 391 -19.52 -2.10 22.97
CA LYS A 391 -20.69 -1.89 22.09
C LYS A 391 -21.15 -0.43 22.13
N LEU A 392 -21.15 0.19 23.31
CA LEU A 392 -21.49 1.61 23.46
C LEU A 392 -20.52 2.50 22.66
N PHE A 393 -19.22 2.24 22.80
CA PHE A 393 -18.20 2.92 22.01
C PHE A 393 -18.43 2.80 20.50
N LYS A 394 -18.69 1.59 20.00
CA LYS A 394 -18.98 1.35 18.58
C LYS A 394 -20.22 2.12 18.11
N ALA A 395 -21.25 2.20 18.95
CA ALA A 395 -22.47 2.95 18.64
C ALA A 395 -22.22 4.47 18.57
N ILE A 396 -21.48 5.03 19.51
CA ILE A 396 -21.08 6.46 19.51
C ILE A 396 -20.25 6.79 18.25
N ARG A 397 -19.38 5.88 17.82
CA ARG A 397 -18.58 6.09 16.60
C ARG A 397 -19.44 6.07 15.33
N ARG A 398 -20.45 5.18 15.27
CA ARG A 398 -21.41 5.12 14.16
C ARG A 398 -22.28 6.36 14.08
N SER A 399 -22.80 6.84 15.21
CA SER A 399 -23.64 8.06 15.24
C SER A 399 -22.88 9.33 14.85
N ARG A 400 -21.56 9.38 15.09
CA ARG A 400 -20.70 10.49 14.63
C ARG A 400 -20.32 10.40 13.15
N SER A 401 -20.42 9.23 12.51
CA SER A 401 -20.11 9.06 11.09
C SER A 401 -21.31 9.31 10.16
N GLU A 402 -22.53 9.34 10.70
CA GLU A 402 -23.70 9.75 9.93
C GLU A 402 -23.79 11.29 9.91
N PRO A 403 -23.65 11.95 8.75
CA PRO A 403 -23.90 13.37 8.65
C PRO A 403 -25.39 13.66 8.91
N VAL A 404 -25.64 14.75 9.62
CA VAL A 404 -26.97 15.27 9.99
C VAL A 404 -27.83 15.47 8.73
N THR A 405 -28.70 14.50 8.42
CA THR A 405 -29.87 14.66 7.55
C THR A 405 -31.15 14.39 8.33
N ARG A 406 -31.34 15.16 9.42
CA ARG A 406 -32.64 15.29 10.09
C ARG A 406 -32.86 16.74 10.53
N ALA A 407 -33.12 17.58 9.54
CA ALA A 407 -33.92 18.79 9.68
C ALA A 407 -34.56 19.06 8.32
N LEU A 408 -35.86 19.40 8.31
CA LEU A 408 -36.75 19.63 7.16
C LEU A 408 -37.49 18.40 6.60
N ALA A 409 -38.34 17.81 7.43
CA ALA A 409 -39.60 17.20 6.98
C ALA A 409 -40.65 17.34 8.10
N ALA A 410 -40.96 18.57 8.46
CA ALA A 410 -42.10 18.92 9.29
C ALA A 410 -42.47 20.38 9.02
N THR A 411 -43.11 20.61 7.87
CA THR A 411 -44.14 21.64 7.70
C THR A 411 -45.16 21.15 6.70
#